data_AF-A0A9X1R1N5-F1
#
_entry.id   AF-A0A9X1R1N5-F1
#
_cell.length_a   1.000
_cell.length_b   1.000
_cell.length_c   1.000
_cell.angle_alpha   90.00
_cell.angle_beta   90.00
_cell.angle_gamma   90.00
#
_symmetry.space_group_name_H-M   'P 1'
#
loop_
_entity.id
_entity.type
_entity.pdbx_description
1 polymer ?
#
loop_
_entity_poly.entity_id
_entity_poly.type
_entity_poly.pdbx_seq_one_letter_code
_entity_poly.pdbx_strand_id
1 'polypeptide(L)'
;MSTAVLVAQKISSKFLTDLGKFFLPLLVILTITGYGFNKSYWGYTIKRPSVFNEVKNTNEVLSITRLEKKFDERQFKILTDSISYKKYDYLPDLYYSNFERPYLVFENMPNRGNLWRYEEVANDKNLKLSISEVNKIQTLIINSSFLESPEEGYEERGNRYDIQIVEFVTSDESNTTIVPTNKSISQRKPSLEFEDKFLLVSMKSGELSNDHYPFYEFLIKDDKIIKKQKYFYDLAGIEGMEYSILAPIAEIAVLILSLIIFGIYKLIIKLRKTGYNNV
;
A
#
# COMPACT_ATOMS: atom_id res chain seq x y z
N MET A 1 36.95 -33.32 -23.19
CA MET A 1 35.47 -33.27 -23.26
C MET A 1 35.06 -34.03 -24.53
N SER A 2 34.22 -35.07 -24.47
CA SER A 2 33.96 -35.90 -25.65
C SER A 2 33.08 -35.17 -26.68
N THR A 3 33.22 -35.53 -27.96
CA THR A 3 32.45 -34.92 -29.08
C THR A 3 30.94 -35.00 -28.85
N ALA A 4 30.45 -36.07 -28.20
CA ALA A 4 29.05 -36.23 -27.85
C ALA A 4 28.55 -35.18 -26.85
N VAL A 5 29.38 -34.80 -25.86
CA VAL A 5 29.05 -33.76 -24.89
C VAL A 5 28.93 -32.39 -25.58
N LEU A 6 29.84 -32.07 -26.50
CA LEU A 6 29.81 -30.80 -27.24
C LEU A 6 28.59 -30.70 -28.17
N VAL A 7 28.20 -31.80 -28.83
CA VAL A 7 27.01 -31.86 -29.68
C VAL A 7 25.73 -31.72 -28.84
N ALA A 8 25.63 -32.41 -27.71
CA ALA A 8 24.49 -32.29 -26.80
C ALA A 8 24.34 -30.85 -26.27
N GLN A 9 25.45 -30.19 -25.88
CA GLN A 9 25.45 -28.79 -25.45
C GLN A 9 24.98 -27.85 -26.56
N LYS A 10 25.42 -28.05 -27.82
CA LYS A 10 25.03 -27.23 -28.97
C LYS A 10 23.56 -27.40 -29.36
N ILE A 11 23.02 -28.62 -29.27
CA ILE A 11 21.61 -28.89 -29.53
C ILE A 11 20.75 -28.27 -28.43
N SER A 12 21.15 -28.43 -27.16
CA SER A 12 20.48 -27.82 -26.00
C SER A 12 20.47 -26.29 -26.12
N SER A 13 21.60 -25.65 -26.48
CA SER A 13 21.66 -24.20 -26.61
C SER A 13 20.77 -23.66 -27.73
N LYS A 14 20.72 -24.34 -28.89
CA LYS A 14 19.82 -23.96 -29.99
C LYS A 14 18.36 -24.14 -29.62
N PHE A 15 18.01 -25.24 -28.96
CA PHE A 15 16.65 -25.46 -28.46
C PHE A 15 16.22 -24.36 -27.49
N LEU A 16 17.05 -24.07 -26.48
CA LEU A 16 16.78 -23.02 -25.50
C LEU A 16 16.67 -21.64 -26.15
N THR A 17 17.54 -21.33 -27.11
CA THR A 17 17.49 -20.06 -27.85
C THR A 17 16.20 -19.94 -28.66
N ASP A 18 15.78 -20.99 -29.36
CA ASP A 18 14.55 -20.94 -30.14
C ASP A 18 13.29 -20.92 -29.26
N LEU A 19 13.26 -21.66 -28.15
CA LEU A 19 12.18 -21.62 -27.17
C LEU A 19 12.07 -20.23 -26.52
N GLY A 20 13.22 -19.63 -26.19
CA GLY A 20 13.31 -18.29 -25.61
C GLY A 20 12.67 -17.20 -26.49
N LYS A 21 12.66 -17.36 -27.82
CA LYS A 21 12.00 -16.43 -28.75
C LYS A 21 10.48 -16.41 -28.60
N PHE A 22 9.88 -17.48 -28.07
CA PHE A 22 8.45 -17.55 -27.77
C PHE A 22 8.17 -17.18 -26.32
N PHE A 23 8.97 -17.73 -25.40
CA PHE A 23 8.80 -17.53 -23.97
C PHE A 23 9.00 -16.08 -23.55
N LEU A 24 10.08 -15.42 -23.98
CA LEU A 24 10.42 -14.08 -23.51
C LEU A 24 9.36 -13.03 -23.89
N PRO A 25 8.86 -12.95 -25.15
CA PRO A 25 7.80 -12.00 -25.47
C PRO A 25 6.49 -12.26 -24.71
N LEU A 26 6.10 -13.53 -24.54
CA LEU A 26 4.90 -13.88 -23.76
C LEU A 26 5.05 -13.49 -22.29
N LEU A 27 6.23 -13.73 -21.72
CA LEU A 27 6.54 -13.33 -20.35
C LEU A 27 6.46 -11.80 -20.20
N VAL A 28 7.07 -11.04 -21.12
CA VAL A 28 7.01 -9.56 -21.08
C VAL A 28 5.58 -9.05 -21.17
N ILE A 29 4.76 -9.60 -22.07
CA ILE A 29 3.35 -9.23 -22.20
C ILE A 29 2.61 -9.49 -20.88
N LEU A 30 2.78 -10.69 -20.31
CA LEU A 30 2.17 -11.07 -19.03
C LEU A 30 2.61 -10.14 -17.88
N THR A 31 3.90 -9.80 -17.81
CA THR A 31 4.42 -8.89 -16.78
C THR A 31 3.80 -7.51 -16.91
N ILE A 32 3.68 -6.98 -18.13
CA ILE A 32 3.07 -5.66 -18.37
C ILE A 32 1.58 -5.67 -18.04
N THR A 33 0.84 -6.70 -18.46
CA THR A 33 -0.60 -6.80 -18.17
C THR A 33 -0.85 -7.01 -16.68
N GLY A 34 -0.08 -7.87 -16.02
CA GLY A 34 -0.13 -8.08 -14.57
C GLY A 34 0.20 -6.82 -13.79
N TYR A 35 1.22 -6.07 -14.21
CA TYR A 35 1.56 -4.76 -13.63
C TYR A 35 0.40 -3.77 -13.74
N GLY A 36 -0.21 -3.66 -14.92
CA GLY A 36 -1.34 -2.77 -15.16
C GLY A 36 -2.57 -3.15 -14.32
N PHE A 37 -2.90 -4.44 -14.30
CA PHE A 37 -4.00 -4.98 -13.49
C PHE A 37 -3.77 -4.70 -12.00
N ASN A 38 -2.60 -5.06 -11.46
CA ASN A 38 -2.31 -4.89 -10.04
C ASN A 38 -2.38 -3.41 -9.63
N LYS A 39 -1.83 -2.51 -10.46
CA LYS A 39 -1.88 -1.07 -10.21
C LYS A 39 -3.32 -0.54 -10.24
N SER A 40 -4.13 -0.99 -11.19
CA SER A 40 -5.52 -0.56 -11.32
C SER A 40 -6.40 -1.07 -10.19
N TYR A 41 -6.20 -2.33 -9.79
CA TYR A 41 -7.02 -2.99 -8.77
C TYR A 41 -6.54 -2.62 -7.36
N TRP A 42 -5.28 -2.91 -7.02
CA TRP A 42 -4.78 -2.71 -5.66
C TRP A 42 -4.26 -1.30 -5.37
N GLY A 43 -4.13 -0.46 -6.41
CA GLY A 43 -3.56 0.90 -6.28
C GLY A 43 -2.02 0.93 -6.21
N TYR A 44 -1.38 -0.24 -6.29
CA TYR A 44 0.07 -0.41 -6.26
C TYR A 44 0.50 -1.57 -7.17
N THR A 45 1.79 -1.70 -7.49
CA THR A 45 2.25 -2.59 -8.57
C THR A 45 2.83 -3.92 -8.09
N ILE A 46 3.66 -3.89 -7.04
CA ILE A 46 4.39 -5.07 -6.55
C ILE A 46 3.95 -5.41 -5.14
N LYS A 47 3.94 -4.40 -4.28
CA LYS A 47 3.52 -4.51 -2.89
C LYS A 47 2.87 -3.22 -2.46
N ARG A 48 2.05 -3.32 -1.42
CA ARG A 48 1.45 -2.17 -0.78
C ARG A 48 2.49 -1.11 -0.40
N PRO A 49 2.20 0.20 -0.59
CA PRO A 49 3.11 1.27 -0.19
C PRO A 49 3.44 1.18 1.29
N SER A 50 4.69 1.40 1.70
CA SER A 50 5.02 1.50 3.13
C SER A 50 4.46 2.80 3.73
N VAL A 51 4.39 2.92 5.06
CA VAL A 51 4.17 4.23 5.68
C VAL A 51 5.25 5.22 5.23
N PHE A 52 4.91 6.52 5.21
CA PHE A 52 5.83 7.57 4.82
C PHE A 52 7.10 7.57 5.70
N ASN A 53 8.24 7.96 5.12
CA ASN A 53 9.51 7.93 5.84
C ASN A 53 9.52 8.90 7.03
N GLU A 54 8.75 9.98 6.95
CA GLU A 54 8.56 10.95 8.04
C GLU A 54 7.97 10.27 9.29
N VAL A 55 7.06 9.30 9.11
CA VAL A 55 6.50 8.51 10.22
C VAL A 55 7.56 7.59 10.84
N LYS A 56 8.53 7.11 10.04
CA LYS A 56 9.67 6.32 10.53
C LYS A 56 10.73 7.16 11.25
N ASN A 57 10.70 8.47 11.03
CA ASN A 57 11.60 9.42 11.65
C ASN A 57 10.91 10.24 12.74
N THR A 58 9.72 9.81 13.20
CA THR A 58 9.01 10.50 14.27
C THR A 58 9.85 10.52 15.55
N ASN A 59 9.87 11.68 16.21
CA ASN A 59 10.46 11.91 17.52
C ASN A 59 9.40 11.86 18.62
N GLU A 60 8.24 12.49 18.37
CA GLU A 60 7.16 12.66 19.32
C GLU A 60 5.81 12.75 18.59
N VAL A 61 4.76 12.22 19.21
CA VAL A 61 3.36 12.38 18.79
C VAL A 61 2.74 13.51 19.62
N LEU A 62 2.16 14.51 18.96
CA LEU A 62 1.53 15.66 19.61
C LEU A 62 0.03 15.48 19.80
N SER A 63 -0.63 14.82 18.84
CA SER A 63 -2.05 14.51 18.95
C SER A 63 -2.46 13.35 18.06
N ILE A 64 -3.52 12.67 18.47
CA ILE A 64 -4.22 11.66 17.65
C ILE A 64 -5.70 12.01 17.69
N THR A 65 -6.31 12.32 16.55
CA THR A 65 -7.72 12.71 16.45
C THR A 65 -8.46 11.75 15.51
N ARG A 66 -9.57 11.16 15.97
CA ARG A 66 -10.44 10.34 15.13
C ARG A 66 -11.59 11.18 14.62
N LEU A 67 -11.91 10.98 13.35
CA LEU A 67 -13.07 11.61 12.72
C LEU A 67 -13.90 10.55 12.00
N GLU A 68 -15.18 10.85 11.82
CA GLU A 68 -16.05 10.14 10.89
C GLU A 68 -16.66 11.12 9.88
N LYS A 69 -17.05 10.59 8.73
CA LYS A 69 -17.97 11.25 7.81
C LYS A 69 -19.02 10.24 7.40
N LYS A 70 -20.29 10.53 7.71
CA LYS A 70 -21.42 9.74 7.20
C LYS A 70 -21.73 10.10 5.75
N PHE A 71 -22.52 9.26 5.08
CA PHE A 71 -22.78 9.41 3.65
C PHE A 71 -23.54 10.72 3.34
N ASP A 72 -24.51 11.07 4.19
CA ASP A 72 -25.39 12.24 4.10
C ASP A 72 -24.75 13.52 4.66
N GLU A 73 -23.58 13.39 5.29
CA GLU A 73 -22.89 14.49 5.94
C GLU A 73 -21.80 15.07 5.04
N ARG A 74 -21.75 16.40 4.99
CA ARG A 74 -20.71 17.14 4.24
C ARG A 74 -19.42 17.35 5.02
N GLN A 75 -19.47 17.30 6.34
CA GLN A 75 -18.37 17.67 7.22
C GLN A 75 -17.86 16.46 8.00
N PHE A 76 -16.56 16.44 8.26
CA PHE A 76 -15.94 15.49 9.18
C PHE A 76 -16.34 15.85 10.61
N LYS A 77 -16.71 14.83 11.39
CA LYS A 77 -17.08 14.97 12.79
C LYS A 77 -16.03 14.33 13.67
N ILE A 78 -15.58 15.05 14.69
CA ILE A 78 -14.66 14.51 15.69
C ILE A 78 -15.40 13.45 16.52
N LEU A 79 -14.83 12.26 16.60
CA LEU A 79 -15.31 11.19 17.46
C LEU A 79 -14.80 11.41 18.88
N THR A 80 -15.64 11.10 19.87
CA THR A 80 -15.25 11.15 21.30
C THR A 80 -14.23 10.08 21.65
N ASP A 81 -14.25 8.97 20.92
CA ASP A 81 -13.34 7.85 21.13
C ASP A 81 -12.06 8.05 20.31
N SER A 82 -10.95 7.91 21.01
CA SER A 82 -9.62 8.33 20.59
C SER A 82 -8.87 7.31 19.76
N ILE A 83 -9.18 6.02 19.91
CA ILE A 83 -8.49 4.93 19.23
C ILE A 83 -9.52 3.86 18.88
N SER A 84 -9.61 3.50 17.60
CA SER A 84 -10.19 2.22 17.20
C SER A 84 -9.07 1.21 17.34
N TYR A 85 -8.78 0.80 18.57
CA TYR A 85 -7.87 -0.30 18.80
C TYR A 85 -8.71 -1.56 18.81
N LYS A 86 -8.58 -2.36 17.76
CA LYS A 86 -8.92 -3.76 17.92
C LYS A 86 -7.67 -4.43 18.47
N LYS A 87 -7.67 -4.70 19.78
CA LYS A 87 -6.71 -5.57 20.46
C LYS A 87 -6.83 -6.97 19.88
N TYR A 88 -6.28 -7.17 18.70
CA TYR A 88 -6.32 -8.46 18.03
C TYR A 88 -5.03 -9.19 18.36
N ASP A 89 -5.09 -9.99 19.41
CA ASP A 89 -4.06 -10.97 19.77
C ASP A 89 -3.79 -12.01 18.66
N TYR A 90 -4.57 -12.01 17.56
CA TYR A 90 -4.53 -13.04 16.52
C TYR A 90 -4.93 -12.55 15.12
N LEU A 91 -4.45 -11.39 14.66
CA LEU A 91 -4.43 -11.16 13.20
C LEU A 91 -3.11 -11.72 12.64
N PRO A 92 -3.15 -12.83 11.87
CA PRO A 92 -1.95 -13.39 11.25
C PRO A 92 -1.36 -12.46 10.19
N ASP A 93 -2.10 -11.42 9.77
CA ASP A 93 -1.67 -10.52 8.73
C ASP A 93 -1.80 -9.03 9.12
N LEU A 94 -0.65 -8.41 9.38
CA LEU A 94 -0.48 -6.96 9.55
C LEU A 94 -0.93 -6.17 8.31
N TYR A 95 -1.18 -6.85 7.19
CA TYR A 95 -1.77 -6.32 5.98
C TYR A 95 -3.15 -5.67 6.20
N TYR A 96 -3.92 -6.03 7.22
CA TYR A 96 -5.24 -5.39 7.45
C TYR A 96 -5.24 -4.31 8.54
N SER A 97 -4.08 -4.09 9.17
CA SER A 97 -3.89 -3.14 10.27
C SER A 97 -3.70 -1.71 9.76
N ASN A 98 -4.71 -1.19 9.04
CA ASN A 98 -4.63 0.05 8.27
C ASN A 98 -4.35 1.31 9.12
N PHE A 99 -5.04 1.48 10.26
CA PHE A 99 -4.84 2.65 11.12
C PHE A 99 -3.66 2.47 12.09
N GLU A 100 -3.25 1.23 12.28
CA GLU A 100 -2.25 0.80 13.25
C GLU A 100 -0.83 0.83 12.69
N ARG A 101 -0.67 0.92 11.37
CA ARG A 101 0.64 1.01 10.70
C ARG A 101 1.60 2.05 11.31
N PRO A 102 1.19 3.31 11.58
CA PRO A 102 2.08 4.26 12.26
C PRO A 102 2.45 3.81 13.68
N TYR A 103 1.52 3.18 14.40
CA TYR A 103 1.76 2.72 15.78
C TYR A 103 2.74 1.56 15.84
N LEU A 104 2.67 0.63 14.87
CA LEU A 104 3.68 -0.43 14.73
C LEU A 104 5.09 0.15 14.53
N VAL A 105 5.21 1.31 13.88
CA VAL A 105 6.49 2.01 13.77
C VAL A 105 6.91 2.64 15.10
N PHE A 106 5.97 3.27 15.82
CA PHE A 106 6.23 3.90 17.11
C PHE A 106 6.64 2.89 18.20
N GLU A 107 5.97 1.73 18.25
CA GLU A 107 6.26 0.64 19.19
C GLU A 107 7.65 0.03 18.96
N ASN A 108 8.14 0.06 17.71
CA ASN A 108 9.51 -0.37 17.39
C ASN A 108 10.58 0.68 17.74
N MET A 109 10.20 1.86 18.25
CA MET A 109 11.09 2.97 18.61
C MET A 109 10.84 3.49 20.03
N PRO A 110 10.87 2.62 21.07
CA PRO A 110 10.41 2.99 22.41
C PRO A 110 11.28 4.05 23.10
N ASN A 111 12.49 4.31 22.61
CA ASN A 111 13.39 5.29 23.22
C ASN A 111 13.21 6.72 22.67
N ARG A 112 12.22 6.97 21.80
CA ARG A 112 11.93 8.30 21.24
C ARG A 112 10.69 8.90 21.88
N GLY A 113 10.88 10.00 22.61
CA GLY A 113 9.85 10.76 23.29
C GLY A 113 8.70 9.95 23.88
N ASN A 114 7.48 10.27 23.45
CA ASN A 114 6.27 9.61 23.90
C ASN A 114 5.77 8.51 22.93
N LEU A 115 6.61 8.03 21.99
CA LEU A 115 6.18 7.09 20.96
C LEU A 115 5.63 5.79 21.52
N TRP A 116 6.24 5.22 22.55
CA TRP A 116 5.72 4.02 23.22
C TRP A 116 4.49 4.28 24.10
N ARG A 117 4.16 5.56 24.37
CA ARG A 117 3.00 6.03 25.16
C ARG A 117 1.98 6.74 24.28
N TYR A 118 1.97 6.46 22.98
CA TYR A 118 1.05 7.11 22.03
C TYR A 118 -0.42 6.96 22.45
N GLU A 119 -0.77 5.88 23.16
CA GLU A 119 -2.11 5.65 23.70
C GLU A 119 -2.55 6.74 24.70
N GLU A 120 -1.62 7.27 25.51
CA GLU A 120 -1.92 8.36 26.44
C GLU A 120 -2.24 9.65 25.69
N VAL A 121 -1.44 9.96 24.66
CA VAL A 121 -1.67 11.10 23.76
C VAL A 121 -3.01 10.96 23.03
N ALA A 122 -3.32 9.75 22.59
CA ALA A 122 -4.61 9.49 21.98
C ALA A 122 -5.75 9.69 22.98
N ASN A 123 -5.65 9.22 24.21
CA ASN A 123 -6.75 9.31 25.17
C ASN A 123 -6.95 10.71 25.77
N ASP A 124 -5.99 11.63 25.62
CA ASP A 124 -6.14 13.00 26.08
C ASP A 124 -7.06 13.83 25.16
N LYS A 125 -8.19 14.28 25.72
CA LYS A 125 -9.18 15.11 25.03
C LYS A 125 -8.67 16.53 24.73
N ASN A 126 -7.72 17.03 25.50
CA ASN A 126 -7.16 18.37 25.33
C ASN A 126 -6.16 18.45 24.18
N LEU A 127 -5.65 17.29 23.74
CA LEU A 127 -4.71 17.21 22.63
C LEU A 127 -5.42 17.10 21.28
N LYS A 128 -6.75 16.97 21.22
CA LYS A 128 -7.48 16.82 19.96
C LYS A 128 -7.40 18.06 19.07
N LEU A 129 -7.41 17.84 17.76
CA LEU A 129 -7.55 18.90 16.77
C LEU A 129 -8.85 19.67 17.01
N SER A 130 -8.79 20.98 16.88
CA SER A 130 -9.99 21.81 16.89
C SER A 130 -10.80 21.63 15.60
N ILE A 131 -12.08 21.97 15.64
CA ILE A 131 -12.96 21.86 14.48
C ILE A 131 -12.48 22.72 13.29
N SER A 132 -11.81 23.85 13.56
CA SER A 132 -11.26 24.71 12.51
C SER A 132 -10.05 24.08 11.82
N GLU A 133 -9.15 23.43 12.58
CA GLU A 133 -8.05 22.62 12.02
C GLU A 133 -8.60 21.47 11.17
N VAL A 134 -9.62 20.75 11.67
CA VAL A 134 -10.27 19.65 10.93
C VAL A 134 -10.89 20.14 9.62
N ASN A 135 -11.58 21.28 9.63
CA ASN A 135 -12.18 21.85 8.42
C ASN A 135 -11.13 22.23 7.37
N LYS A 136 -9.98 22.79 7.78
CA LYS A 136 -8.87 23.06 6.86
C LYS A 136 -8.35 21.79 6.21
N ILE A 137 -8.13 20.74 7.00
CA ILE A 137 -7.65 19.44 6.52
C ILE A 137 -8.67 18.83 5.56
N GLN A 138 -9.96 18.88 5.88
CA GLN A 138 -11.02 18.43 5.01
C GLN A 138 -10.98 19.17 3.66
N THR A 139 -10.88 20.50 3.67
CA THR A 139 -10.78 21.28 2.43
C THR A 139 -9.57 20.87 1.58
N LEU A 140 -8.41 20.67 2.19
CA LEU A 140 -7.21 20.21 1.48
C LEU A 140 -7.43 18.85 0.81
N ILE A 141 -8.05 17.91 1.52
CA ILE A 141 -8.28 16.56 1.02
C ILE A 141 -9.31 16.55 -0.11
N ILE A 142 -10.44 17.24 0.06
CA ILE A 142 -11.48 17.33 -0.99
C ILE A 142 -10.91 18.00 -2.25
N ASN A 143 -10.17 19.09 -2.09
CA ASN A 143 -9.57 19.81 -3.22
C ASN A 143 -8.41 19.05 -3.90
N SER A 144 -7.92 17.96 -3.30
CA SER A 144 -6.84 17.16 -3.87
C SER A 144 -7.28 16.25 -5.02
N SER A 145 -8.60 16.07 -5.20
CA SER A 145 -9.23 15.16 -6.17
C SER A 145 -8.64 13.74 -6.14
N PHE A 146 -8.15 13.30 -4.97
CA PHE A 146 -7.46 12.03 -4.82
C PHE A 146 -8.37 10.89 -4.34
N LEU A 147 -9.54 11.23 -3.80
CA LEU A 147 -10.54 10.27 -3.37
C LEU A 147 -11.28 9.71 -4.58
N GLU A 148 -11.45 8.40 -4.62
CA GLU A 148 -12.26 7.73 -5.64
C GLU A 148 -13.75 7.92 -5.37
N SER A 149 -14.52 7.92 -6.46
CA SER A 149 -15.98 7.92 -6.39
C SER A 149 -16.49 6.49 -6.43
N PRO A 150 -17.53 6.14 -5.65
CA PRO A 150 -18.14 4.82 -5.72
C PRO A 150 -18.83 4.59 -7.08
N GLU A 151 -18.89 3.33 -7.49
CA GLU A 151 -19.72 2.89 -8.61
C GLU A 151 -21.21 3.05 -8.31
N GLU A 152 -22.03 3.05 -9.36
CA GLU A 152 -23.49 3.17 -9.24
C GLU A 152 -24.03 2.08 -8.31
N GLY A 153 -24.82 2.49 -7.31
CA GLY A 153 -25.39 1.61 -6.28
C GLY A 153 -24.54 1.45 -5.02
N TYR A 154 -23.32 1.98 -5.00
CA TYR A 154 -22.42 1.96 -3.83
C TYR A 154 -22.31 3.31 -3.12
N GLU A 155 -23.03 4.34 -3.55
CA GLU A 155 -22.87 5.72 -3.08
C GLU A 155 -23.07 5.88 -1.58
N GLU A 156 -24.04 5.17 -1.00
CA GLU A 156 -24.32 5.23 0.44
C GLU A 156 -23.18 4.61 1.26
N ARG A 157 -22.49 3.60 0.71
CA ARG A 157 -21.39 2.90 1.39
C ARG A 157 -20.07 3.62 1.16
N GLY A 158 -19.71 3.86 -0.10
CA GLY A 158 -18.42 4.42 -0.50
C GLY A 158 -18.22 5.89 -0.12
N ASN A 159 -19.27 6.65 0.17
CA ASN A 159 -19.12 8.03 0.65
C ASN A 159 -19.01 8.17 2.17
N ARG A 160 -18.89 7.06 2.89
CA ARG A 160 -18.59 7.03 4.33
C ARG A 160 -17.08 6.96 4.55
N TYR A 161 -16.58 7.68 5.56
CA TYR A 161 -15.16 7.68 5.88
C TYR A 161 -14.91 7.54 7.38
N ASP A 162 -14.04 6.60 7.73
CA ASP A 162 -13.38 6.56 9.03
C ASP A 162 -12.01 7.21 8.88
N ILE A 163 -11.66 8.13 9.77
CA ILE A 163 -10.47 8.96 9.63
C ILE A 163 -9.68 8.95 10.93
N GLN A 164 -8.36 8.98 10.80
CA GLN A 164 -7.42 9.16 11.90
C GLN A 164 -6.38 10.18 11.46
N ILE A 165 -6.18 11.22 12.27
CA ILE A 165 -5.16 12.22 12.07
C ILE A 165 -4.16 12.09 13.20
N VAL A 166 -2.91 11.80 12.85
CA VAL A 166 -1.77 11.77 13.78
C VAL A 166 -0.94 13.02 13.53
N GLU A 167 -0.86 13.89 14.52
CA GLU A 167 0.03 15.04 14.54
C GLU A 167 1.32 14.62 15.22
N PHE A 168 2.43 14.80 14.54
CA PHE A 168 3.72 14.32 15.02
C PHE A 168 4.84 15.24 14.56
N VAL A 169 6.00 15.09 15.20
CA VAL A 169 7.20 15.84 14.87
C VAL A 169 8.35 14.94 14.49
N THR A 170 9.22 15.45 13.64
CA THR A 170 10.48 14.81 13.26
C THR A 170 11.63 15.78 13.46
N SER A 171 12.81 15.25 13.72
CA SER A 171 14.06 16.01 13.73
C SER A 171 15.14 15.26 12.97
N ASP A 172 15.99 16.00 12.28
CA ASP A 172 17.20 15.45 11.64
C ASP A 172 18.17 14.84 12.68
N GLU A 173 18.05 15.21 13.96
CA GLU A 173 18.81 14.67 15.11
C GLU A 173 18.12 13.45 15.78
N SER A 174 17.23 12.76 15.05
CA SER A 174 16.36 11.66 15.52
C SER A 174 17.03 10.51 16.29
N ASN A 175 18.35 10.36 16.25
CA ASN A 175 19.08 9.26 16.91
C ASN A 175 19.62 9.58 18.31
N THR A 176 19.58 10.84 18.75
CA THR A 176 20.23 11.25 20.02
C THR A 176 19.32 11.96 20.99
N THR A 177 18.10 12.33 20.58
CA THR A 177 17.30 13.26 21.37
C THR A 177 16.30 12.53 22.27
N ILE A 178 16.66 12.43 23.55
CA ILE A 178 15.77 11.93 24.61
C ILE A 178 14.80 13.06 24.97
N VAL A 179 13.56 12.96 24.51
CA VAL A 179 12.50 13.87 24.96
C VAL A 179 12.01 13.42 26.35
N PRO A 180 12.02 14.28 27.38
CA PRO A 180 11.53 13.92 28.71
C PRO A 180 10.06 13.48 28.67
N THR A 181 9.82 12.19 28.91
CA THR A 181 8.52 11.52 28.76
C THR A 181 7.37 12.15 29.54
N ASN A 182 7.63 12.80 30.69
CA ASN A 182 6.57 13.37 31.53
C ASN A 182 6.07 14.75 31.08
N LYS A 183 6.86 15.53 30.32
CA LYS A 183 6.41 16.86 29.86
C LYS A 183 5.68 16.79 28.53
N SER A 184 6.20 15.96 27.62
CA SER A 184 5.74 15.77 26.24
C SER A 184 4.25 15.44 26.13
N ILE A 185 3.74 14.52 26.94
CA ILE A 185 2.36 14.01 26.79
C ILE A 185 1.30 15.10 27.01
N SER A 186 1.58 16.15 27.78
CA SER A 186 0.57 17.15 28.16
C SER A 186 0.45 18.34 27.20
N GLN A 187 1.15 18.31 26.04
CA GLN A 187 1.31 19.50 25.19
C GLN A 187 1.09 19.18 23.71
N ARG A 188 0.39 20.08 22.99
CA ARG A 188 0.29 20.06 21.51
C ARG A 188 1.44 20.82 20.82
N LYS A 189 2.54 21.05 21.53
CA LYS A 189 3.69 21.80 21.02
C LYS A 189 4.91 20.87 20.97
N PRO A 190 5.75 21.00 19.94
CA PRO A 190 7.02 20.28 19.89
C PRO A 190 7.82 20.50 21.17
N SER A 191 8.44 19.44 21.68
CA SER A 191 9.33 19.56 22.83
C SER A 191 10.62 20.33 22.47
N LEU A 192 10.98 20.36 21.18
CA LEU A 192 12.18 21.00 20.67
C LEU A 192 11.84 22.01 19.57
N GLU A 193 12.51 23.15 19.54
CA GLU A 193 12.17 24.24 18.61
C GLU A 193 12.53 23.93 17.14
N PHE A 194 13.50 23.05 16.89
CA PHE A 194 13.96 22.67 15.54
C PHE A 194 13.15 21.52 14.92
N GLU A 195 12.10 21.06 15.59
CA GLU A 195 11.29 19.95 15.12
C GLU A 195 10.33 20.38 14.02
N ASP A 196 10.32 19.61 12.93
CA ASP A 196 9.35 19.75 11.86
C ASP A 196 8.04 19.05 12.22
N LYS A 197 6.93 19.78 12.12
CA LYS A 197 5.60 19.26 12.43
C LYS A 197 4.87 18.75 11.18
N PHE A 198 4.28 17.57 11.32
CA PHE A 198 3.50 16.90 10.28
C PHE A 198 2.14 16.43 10.79
N LEU A 199 1.21 16.27 9.86
CA LEU A 199 -0.07 15.61 10.06
C LEU A 199 -0.14 14.42 9.09
N LEU A 200 -0.19 13.20 9.63
CA LEU A 200 -0.56 12.01 8.87
C LEU A 200 -2.07 11.84 8.96
N VAL A 201 -2.76 12.02 7.84
CA VAL A 201 -4.19 11.73 7.72
C VAL A 201 -4.36 10.38 7.07
N SER A 202 -4.87 9.41 7.82
CA SER A 202 -5.25 8.09 7.34
C SER A 202 -6.76 8.03 7.21
N MET A 203 -7.28 7.55 6.09
CA MET A 203 -8.72 7.50 5.80
C MET A 203 -9.08 6.16 5.20
N LYS A 204 -10.06 5.49 5.81
CA LYS A 204 -10.72 4.32 5.25
C LYS A 204 -12.07 4.76 4.72
N SER A 205 -12.36 4.45 3.46
CA SER A 205 -13.72 4.60 2.93
C SER A 205 -14.52 3.32 3.16
N GLY A 206 -15.83 3.41 2.98
CA GLY A 206 -16.66 2.23 2.73
C GLY A 206 -16.38 1.59 1.37
N GLU A 207 -17.30 0.74 0.94
CA GLU A 207 -17.21 -0.06 -0.28
C GLU A 207 -17.46 0.83 -1.52
N LEU A 208 -16.51 0.86 -2.46
CA LEU A 208 -16.66 1.60 -3.72
C LEU A 208 -17.31 0.78 -4.83
N SER A 209 -17.03 -0.51 -4.84
CA SER A 209 -17.57 -1.53 -5.74
C SER A 209 -17.46 -2.88 -5.03
N ASN A 210 -18.00 -3.95 -5.60
CA ASN A 210 -18.12 -5.25 -4.92
C ASN A 210 -16.84 -5.70 -4.20
N ASP A 211 -16.89 -5.72 -2.87
CA ASP A 211 -15.80 -6.04 -1.94
C ASP A 211 -14.57 -5.13 -2.03
N HIS A 212 -14.64 -3.99 -2.70
CA HIS A 212 -13.49 -3.13 -2.97
C HIS A 212 -13.45 -1.90 -2.05
N TYR A 213 -12.45 -1.85 -1.16
CA TYR A 213 -12.34 -0.81 -0.15
C TYR A 213 -11.03 -0.02 -0.29
N PRO A 214 -11.08 1.30 -0.50
CA PRO A 214 -9.89 2.11 -0.57
C PRO A 214 -9.43 2.52 0.83
N PHE A 215 -8.14 2.71 0.94
CA PHE A 215 -7.51 3.39 2.05
C PHE A 215 -6.57 4.47 1.52
N TYR A 216 -6.68 5.66 2.09
CA TYR A 216 -5.94 6.84 1.69
C TYR A 216 -5.04 7.29 2.83
N GLU A 217 -3.84 7.71 2.49
CA GLU A 217 -2.91 8.36 3.42
C GLU A 217 -2.42 9.67 2.81
N PHE A 218 -2.49 10.74 3.59
CA PHE A 218 -1.98 12.06 3.23
C PHE A 218 -0.98 12.49 4.29
N LEU A 219 0.15 13.03 3.84
CA LEU A 219 1.10 13.71 4.70
C LEU A 219 0.99 15.20 4.45
N ILE A 220 0.65 15.95 5.50
CA ILE A 220 0.47 17.39 5.46
C ILE A 220 1.57 18.06 6.28
N LYS A 221 2.19 19.10 5.70
CA LYS A 221 3.13 20.01 6.35
C LYS A 221 2.76 21.44 5.94
N ASP A 222 2.77 22.38 6.88
CA ASP A 222 2.49 23.80 6.62
C ASP A 222 1.20 24.04 5.81
N ASP A 223 0.10 23.41 6.24
CA ASP A 223 -1.21 23.47 5.58
C ASP A 223 -1.20 23.02 4.10
N LYS A 224 -0.25 22.16 3.69
CA LYS A 224 -0.15 21.60 2.33
C LYS A 224 0.03 20.09 2.36
N ILE A 225 -0.66 19.38 1.45
CA ILE A 225 -0.41 17.96 1.19
C ILE A 225 0.93 17.85 0.45
N ILE A 226 1.94 17.30 1.11
CA ILE A 226 3.29 17.10 0.53
C ILE A 226 3.46 15.70 -0.05
N LYS A 227 2.75 14.71 0.48
CA LYS A 227 2.70 13.33 -0.02
C LYS A 227 1.30 12.76 0.11
N LYS A 228 0.95 11.86 -0.79
CA LYS A 228 -0.31 11.12 -0.75
C LYS A 228 -0.11 9.73 -1.34
N GLN A 229 -0.78 8.74 -0.78
CA GLN A 229 -0.81 7.39 -1.32
C GLN A 229 -2.18 6.76 -1.07
N LYS A 230 -2.57 5.85 -1.94
CA LYS A 230 -3.79 5.06 -1.81
C LYS A 230 -3.50 3.61 -2.15
N TYR A 231 -4.27 2.73 -1.57
CA TYR A 231 -4.29 1.31 -1.91
C TYR A 231 -5.67 0.77 -1.58
N PHE A 232 -6.00 -0.38 -2.14
CA PHE A 232 -7.27 -1.04 -1.92
C PHE A 232 -7.05 -2.36 -1.19
N TYR A 233 -8.08 -2.83 -0.51
CA TYR A 233 -8.15 -4.18 0.04
C TYR A 233 -9.54 -4.74 -0.21
N ASP A 234 -9.61 -6.07 -0.30
CA ASP A 234 -10.88 -6.78 -0.38
C ASP A 234 -11.20 -7.45 0.96
N LEU A 235 -12.47 -7.80 1.20
CA LEU A 235 -12.92 -8.56 2.38
C LEU A 235 -13.28 -10.02 2.09
N ALA A 236 -13.71 -10.33 0.87
CA ALA A 236 -14.15 -11.68 0.46
C ALA A 236 -13.88 -11.99 -1.02
N GLY A 237 -13.19 -11.09 -1.72
CA GLY A 237 -12.93 -11.16 -3.15
C GLY A 237 -11.64 -11.89 -3.49
N ILE A 238 -10.77 -11.25 -4.27
CA ILE A 238 -9.51 -11.82 -4.75
C ILE A 238 -8.40 -11.65 -3.69
N GLU A 239 -8.74 -11.82 -2.41
CA GLU A 239 -7.84 -11.58 -1.27
C GLU A 239 -6.54 -12.37 -1.43
N GLY A 240 -5.41 -11.67 -1.37
CA GLY A 240 -4.09 -12.29 -1.46
C GLY A 240 -3.63 -12.66 -2.88
N MET A 241 -4.40 -12.39 -3.93
CA MET A 241 -3.90 -12.48 -5.32
C MET A 241 -3.13 -11.22 -5.72
N GLU A 242 -2.21 -10.79 -4.85
CA GLU A 242 -1.22 -9.80 -5.22
C GLU A 242 -0.31 -10.33 -6.33
N TYR A 243 0.24 -9.43 -7.12
CA TYR A 243 1.24 -9.76 -8.14
C TYR A 243 2.38 -10.64 -7.60
N SER A 244 2.82 -10.41 -6.37
CA SER A 244 3.88 -11.19 -5.71
C SER A 244 3.55 -12.69 -5.59
N ILE A 245 2.28 -13.05 -5.42
CA ILE A 245 1.79 -14.42 -5.30
C ILE A 245 1.41 -14.98 -6.67
N LEU A 246 0.80 -14.17 -7.54
CA LEU A 246 0.35 -14.61 -8.85
C LEU A 246 1.45 -14.74 -9.89
N ALA A 247 2.49 -13.90 -9.83
CA ALA A 247 3.52 -13.86 -10.85
C ALA A 247 4.21 -15.22 -11.04
N PRO A 248 4.66 -15.93 -9.99
CA PRO A 248 5.26 -17.25 -10.17
C PRO A 248 4.33 -18.27 -10.84
N ILE A 249 3.03 -18.25 -10.49
CA ILE A 249 2.04 -19.17 -11.07
C ILE A 249 1.84 -18.85 -12.55
N ALA A 250 1.69 -17.57 -12.89
CA ALA A 250 1.48 -17.11 -14.25
C ALA A 250 2.74 -17.33 -15.12
N GLU A 251 3.93 -17.17 -14.56
CA GLU A 251 5.21 -17.49 -15.22
C GLU A 251 5.32 -18.97 -15.59
N ILE A 252 4.95 -19.88 -14.67
CA ILE A 252 4.90 -21.31 -14.95
C ILE A 252 3.89 -21.62 -16.07
N ALA A 253 2.70 -21.01 -16.01
CA ALA A 253 1.70 -21.18 -17.06
C ALA A 253 2.20 -20.70 -18.43
N VAL A 254 2.88 -19.55 -18.48
CA VAL A 254 3.50 -19.03 -19.72
C VAL A 254 4.60 -19.94 -20.23
N LEU A 255 5.40 -20.53 -19.35
CA LEU A 255 6.42 -21.50 -19.74
C LEU A 255 5.78 -22.72 -20.41
N ILE A 256 4.73 -23.30 -19.80
CA ILE A 256 3.99 -24.44 -20.36
C ILE A 256 3.39 -24.06 -21.72
N LEU A 257 2.73 -22.91 -21.82
CA LEU A 257 2.15 -22.42 -23.07
C LEU A 257 3.22 -22.24 -24.16
N SER A 258 4.38 -21.70 -23.80
CA SER A 258 5.50 -21.50 -24.71
C SER A 258 6.04 -22.82 -25.24
N LEU A 259 6.12 -23.85 -24.40
CA LEU A 259 6.51 -25.20 -24.81
C LEU A 259 5.51 -25.80 -25.80
N ILE A 260 4.21 -25.62 -25.56
CA ILE A 260 3.15 -26.10 -26.46
C ILE A 260 3.24 -25.40 -27.82
N ILE A 261 3.30 -24.06 -27.84
CA ILE A 261 3.40 -23.27 -29.08
C ILE A 261 4.66 -23.64 -29.85
N PHE A 262 5.78 -23.80 -29.16
CA PHE A 262 7.04 -24.22 -29.77
C PHE A 262 6.95 -25.63 -30.38
N GLY A 263 6.32 -26.57 -29.68
CA GLY A 263 6.07 -27.93 -30.17
C GLY A 263 5.23 -27.93 -31.45
N ILE A 264 4.13 -27.17 -31.47
CA ILE A 264 3.27 -26.99 -32.65
C ILE A 264 4.06 -26.39 -33.82
N TYR A 265 4.84 -25.33 -33.56
CA TYR A 265 5.69 -24.69 -34.57
C TYR A 265 6.69 -25.69 -35.20
N LYS A 266 7.37 -26.50 -34.39
CA LYS A 266 8.30 -27.53 -34.89
C LYS A 266 7.58 -28.62 -35.67
N LEU A 267 6.39 -29.03 -35.23
CA LEU A 267 5.56 -30.02 -35.94
C LEU A 267 5.17 -29.49 -37.34
N ILE A 268 4.71 -28.25 -37.44
CA ILE A 268 4.34 -27.62 -38.71
C ILE A 268 5.54 -27.58 -39.67
N ILE A 269 6.73 -27.21 -39.19
CA ILE A 269 7.95 -27.21 -40.03
C ILE A 269 8.28 -28.62 -40.51
N LYS A 270 8.19 -29.63 -39.64
CA LYS A 270 8.46 -31.02 -40.00
C LYS A 270 7.50 -31.49 -41.09
N LEU A 271 6.19 -31.27 -40.92
CA LEU A 271 5.17 -31.64 -41.90
C LEU A 271 5.38 -30.96 -43.25
N ARG A 272 5.74 -29.67 -43.27
CA ARG A 272 6.07 -28.94 -44.50
C ARG A 272 7.26 -29.56 -45.24
N LYS A 273 8.33 -29.90 -44.52
CA LYS A 273 9.53 -30.53 -45.13
C LYS A 273 9.22 -31.90 -45.73
N THR A 274 8.44 -32.73 -45.05
CA THR A 274 8.06 -34.04 -45.56
C THR A 274 7.15 -33.94 -46.78
N GLY A 275 6.22 -32.97 -46.81
CA GLY A 275 5.37 -32.72 -47.96
C GLY A 275 6.13 -32.29 -49.22
N TYR A 276 7.19 -31.48 -49.07
CA TYR A 276 8.05 -31.05 -50.19
C TYR A 276 8.91 -32.17 -50.79
N ASN A 277 9.22 -33.23 -50.04
CA ASN A 277 10.05 -34.33 -50.52
C ASN A 277 9.25 -35.43 -51.23
N ASN A 278 7.92 -35.36 -51.20
CA ASN A 278 7.00 -36.33 -51.80
C ASN A 278 6.32 -35.81 -53.08
N VAL A 279 6.79 -34.66 -53.60
CA VAL A 279 6.41 -34.06 -54.89
C VAL A 279 7.66 -34.00 -55.75
#